data_AF-A0A3E2VYN7-F1
#
_entry.id   AF-A0A3E2VYN7-F1
#
_cell.length_a   1.000
_cell.length_b   1.000
_cell.length_c   1.000
_cell.angle_alpha   90.00
_cell.angle_beta   90.00
_cell.angle_gamma   90.00
#
_symmetry.space_group_name_H-M   'P 1'
#
loop_
_entity.id
_entity.type
_entity.pdbx_description
1 polymer ?
#
loop_
_entity_poly.entity_id
_entity_poly.type
_entity_poly.pdbx_seq_one_letter_code
_entity_poly.pdbx_strand_id
1 'polypeptide(L)'
;MPGNHSRNEVSYYPEIQTFIEAQLKSNFRAKCHKELSVFWGIGELKTNLQRIIAEHPDKCTCVENFANRVPPLNLDIFALVTDGTQFEILILEVKLMNSAGLKEWSQLVGYCLVSGAKYGLLVNVNNGASPRLAHILSTETHVSDIHTIVEGEHHEHCLGFMQWDSLTQSFEYSNLGLIKSLSELSKHLADEFTN
;
A
#
# COMPACT_ATOMS: atom_id res chain seq x y z
N MET A 1 38.20 -5.64 -8.50
CA MET A 1 36.92 -4.94 -8.28
C MET A 1 35.87 -6.02 -8.10
N PRO A 2 35.37 -6.27 -6.88
CA PRO A 2 34.36 -7.29 -6.67
C PRO A 2 33.00 -6.77 -7.18
N GLY A 3 32.27 -7.64 -7.88
CA GLY A 3 31.16 -7.31 -8.75
C GLY A 3 30.04 -6.50 -8.08
N ASN A 4 29.65 -5.44 -8.77
CA ASN A 4 28.44 -4.68 -8.47
C ASN A 4 27.24 -5.58 -8.81
N HIS A 5 26.81 -6.42 -7.86
CA HIS A 5 25.49 -7.05 -7.95
C HIS A 5 24.46 -5.93 -7.82
N SER A 6 24.00 -5.41 -8.96
CA SER A 6 22.90 -4.45 -8.97
C SER A 6 21.72 -5.08 -8.24
N ARG A 7 21.36 -4.51 -7.08
CA ARG A 7 20.15 -4.89 -6.35
C ARG A 7 18.97 -4.89 -7.30
N ASN A 8 18.15 -5.95 -7.25
CA ASN A 8 16.89 -5.99 -7.98
C ASN A 8 15.76 -5.38 -7.14
N GLU A 9 14.62 -5.11 -7.77
CA GLU A 9 13.44 -4.51 -7.15
C GLU A 9 13.01 -5.22 -5.85
N VAL A 10 12.89 -6.56 -5.90
CA VAL A 10 12.48 -7.40 -4.77
C VAL A 10 13.42 -7.26 -3.56
N SER A 11 14.70 -6.99 -3.79
CA SER A 11 15.66 -6.84 -2.70
C SER A 11 15.38 -5.64 -1.78
N TYR A 12 14.57 -4.66 -2.20
CA TYR A 12 14.20 -3.49 -1.40
C TYR A 12 12.95 -3.71 -0.53
N TYR A 13 12.19 -4.79 -0.78
CA TYR A 13 10.89 -5.01 -0.14
C TYR A 13 10.98 -5.05 1.40
N PRO A 14 11.94 -5.76 2.01
CA PRO A 14 12.02 -5.84 3.48
C PRO A 14 12.27 -4.47 4.15
N GLU A 15 13.08 -3.61 3.52
CA GLU A 15 13.41 -2.28 4.06
C GLU A 15 12.18 -1.36 4.00
N ILE A 16 11.48 -1.37 2.86
CA ILE A 16 10.24 -0.61 2.66
C ILE A 16 9.14 -1.06 3.64
N GLN A 17 8.93 -2.37 3.76
CA GLN A 17 7.95 -2.96 4.70
C GLN A 17 8.23 -2.53 6.14
N THR A 18 9.48 -2.68 6.57
CA THR A 18 9.91 -2.31 7.94
C THR A 18 9.67 -0.83 8.21
N PHE A 19 10.02 0.05 7.27
CA PHE A 19 9.83 1.48 7.42
C PHE A 19 8.35 1.87 7.52
N ILE A 20 7.52 1.39 6.58
CA ILE A 20 6.08 1.68 6.56
C ILE A 20 5.43 1.16 7.84
N GLU A 21 5.71 -0.09 8.23
CA GLU A 21 5.14 -0.69 9.44
C GLU A 21 5.46 0.13 10.70
N ALA A 22 6.72 0.56 10.86
CA ALA A 22 7.12 1.40 11.98
C ALA A 22 6.35 2.73 12.01
N GLN A 23 6.19 3.37 10.85
CA GLN A 23 5.42 4.62 10.74
C GLN A 23 3.94 4.41 11.07
N LEU A 24 3.29 3.40 10.48
CA LEU A 24 1.87 3.12 10.72
C LEU A 24 1.62 2.84 12.19
N LYS A 25 2.38 1.92 12.82
CA LYS A 25 2.22 1.56 14.23
C LYS A 25 2.46 2.75 15.16
N SER A 26 3.52 3.53 14.90
CA SER A 26 3.85 4.69 15.74
C SER A 26 2.75 5.75 15.71
N ASN A 27 2.29 6.13 14.51
CA ASN A 27 1.25 7.14 14.34
C ASN A 27 -0.11 6.65 14.87
N PHE A 28 -0.47 5.40 14.60
CA PHE A 28 -1.73 4.82 15.09
C PHE A 28 -1.78 4.78 16.61
N ARG A 29 -0.71 4.32 17.28
CA ARG A 29 -0.64 4.30 18.75
C ARG A 29 -0.73 5.71 19.34
N ALA A 30 -0.09 6.69 18.71
CA ALA A 30 -0.14 8.08 19.17
C ALA A 30 -1.56 8.68 19.11
N LYS A 31 -2.36 8.29 18.11
CA LYS A 31 -3.71 8.83 17.89
C LYS A 31 -4.82 8.02 18.57
N CYS A 32 -4.76 6.69 18.48
CA CYS A 32 -5.84 5.79 18.91
C CYS A 32 -5.61 5.16 20.30
N HIS A 33 -4.40 5.27 20.85
CA HIS A 33 -4.00 4.62 22.11
C HIS A 33 -4.24 3.08 22.11
N LYS A 34 -4.18 2.47 20.93
CA LYS A 34 -4.36 1.03 20.69
C LYS A 34 -3.20 0.48 19.87
N GLU A 35 -3.03 -0.84 19.92
CA GLU A 35 -2.06 -1.56 19.11
C GLU A 35 -2.62 -1.85 17.71
N LEU A 36 -1.79 -1.68 16.69
CA LEU A 36 -2.09 -1.99 15.30
C LEU A 36 -1.25 -3.20 14.88
N SER A 37 -1.87 -4.20 14.27
CA SER A 37 -1.16 -5.31 13.64
C SER A 37 -1.04 -5.06 12.14
N VAL A 38 0.14 -5.32 11.60
CA VAL A 38 0.45 -5.21 10.18
C VAL A 38 1.07 -6.54 9.76
N PHE A 39 0.47 -7.20 8.77
CA PHE A 39 0.94 -8.47 8.25
C PHE A 39 1.21 -8.34 6.76
N TRP A 40 2.41 -8.71 6.34
CA TRP A 40 2.85 -8.52 4.95
C TRP A 40 2.68 -9.80 4.12
N GLY A 41 2.34 -9.60 2.85
CA GLY A 41 2.34 -10.63 1.82
C GLY A 41 3.02 -10.16 0.54
N ILE A 42 3.61 -11.09 -0.19
CA ILE A 42 4.26 -10.90 -1.50
C ILE A 42 3.67 -11.93 -2.45
N GLY A 43 3.34 -11.52 -3.69
CA GLY A 43 2.73 -12.40 -4.68
C GLY A 43 1.21 -12.48 -4.53
N GLU A 44 0.65 -13.69 -4.62
CA GLU A 44 -0.79 -13.87 -4.73
C GLU A 44 -1.54 -13.47 -3.43
N LEU A 45 -2.46 -12.51 -3.54
CA LEU A 45 -3.22 -11.92 -2.43
C LEU A 45 -4.04 -12.96 -1.67
N LYS A 46 -4.85 -13.78 -2.37
CA LYS A 46 -5.76 -14.74 -1.76
C LYS A 46 -5.03 -15.77 -0.90
N THR A 47 -4.05 -16.45 -1.50
CA THR A 47 -3.25 -17.46 -0.78
C THR A 47 -2.48 -16.87 0.40
N ASN A 48 -1.92 -15.65 0.26
CA ASN A 48 -1.23 -15.00 1.38
C ASN A 48 -2.17 -14.60 2.51
N LEU A 49 -3.38 -14.08 2.21
CA LEU A 49 -4.36 -13.76 3.25
C LEU A 49 -4.78 -15.01 4.01
N GLN A 50 -5.05 -16.12 3.32
CA GLN A 50 -5.37 -17.40 3.95
C GLN A 50 -4.24 -17.88 4.87
N ARG A 51 -2.98 -17.74 4.44
CA ARG A 51 -1.81 -18.04 5.27
C ARG A 51 -1.75 -17.16 6.51
N ILE A 52 -1.90 -15.83 6.36
CA ILE A 52 -1.85 -14.88 7.47
C ILE A 52 -2.96 -15.16 8.50
N ILE A 53 -4.18 -15.47 8.03
CA ILE A 53 -5.30 -15.85 8.91
C ILE A 53 -4.97 -17.13 9.68
N ALA A 54 -4.42 -18.14 9.02
CA ALA A 54 -4.04 -19.40 9.67
C ALA A 54 -2.92 -19.24 10.70
N GLU A 55 -1.96 -18.34 10.46
CA GLU A 55 -0.86 -18.02 11.38
C GLU A 55 -1.31 -17.15 12.57
N HIS A 56 -2.37 -16.35 12.40
CA HIS A 56 -2.84 -15.35 13.37
C HIS A 56 -4.37 -15.32 13.53
N PRO A 57 -5.02 -16.45 13.90
CA PRO A 57 -6.48 -16.55 13.90
C PRO A 57 -7.15 -15.52 14.84
N ASP A 58 -6.58 -15.28 16.02
CA ASP A 58 -7.13 -14.36 17.02
C ASP A 58 -7.11 -12.88 16.59
N LYS A 59 -6.33 -12.54 15.55
CA LYS A 59 -6.17 -11.16 15.07
C LYS A 59 -6.83 -10.90 13.72
N CYS A 60 -7.24 -11.96 13.01
CA CYS A 60 -7.60 -11.87 11.60
C CYS A 60 -9.02 -12.38 11.30
N THR A 61 -9.84 -12.66 12.32
CA THR A 61 -11.22 -13.14 12.12
C THR A 61 -12.06 -12.17 11.27
N CYS A 62 -11.85 -10.85 11.41
CA CYS A 62 -12.54 -9.83 10.62
C CYS A 62 -12.25 -9.89 9.11
N VAL A 63 -11.22 -10.62 8.68
CA VAL A 63 -10.71 -10.67 7.29
C VAL A 63 -11.21 -11.90 6.54
N GLU A 64 -11.72 -12.92 7.21
CA GLU A 64 -12.03 -14.23 6.62
C GLU A 64 -12.99 -14.15 5.42
N ASN A 65 -14.07 -13.38 5.57
CA ASN A 65 -15.06 -13.19 4.51
C ASN A 65 -14.44 -12.54 3.27
N PHE A 66 -13.57 -11.54 3.48
CA PHE A 66 -12.85 -10.87 2.40
C PHE A 66 -11.88 -11.82 1.71
N ALA A 67 -11.04 -12.53 2.47
CA ALA A 67 -10.05 -13.47 1.94
C ALA A 67 -10.67 -14.60 1.10
N ASN A 68 -11.91 -15.00 1.42
CA ASN A 68 -12.62 -16.02 0.64
C ASN A 68 -13.15 -15.50 -0.70
N ARG A 69 -13.53 -14.21 -0.78
CA ARG A 69 -14.15 -13.59 -1.95
C ARG A 69 -13.14 -12.93 -2.89
N VAL A 70 -12.03 -12.43 -2.36
CA VAL A 70 -11.03 -11.70 -3.15
C VAL A 70 -10.51 -12.57 -4.30
N PRO A 71 -10.36 -12.01 -5.51
CA PRO A 71 -9.81 -12.74 -6.64
C PRO A 71 -8.31 -13.03 -6.44
N PRO A 72 -7.77 -14.07 -7.11
CA PRO A 72 -6.34 -14.33 -7.10
C PRO A 72 -5.62 -13.23 -7.91
N LEU A 73 -4.98 -12.30 -7.20
CA LEU A 73 -4.20 -11.21 -7.77
C LEU A 73 -2.74 -11.33 -7.34
N ASN A 74 -1.82 -11.31 -8.29
CA ASN A 74 -0.38 -11.26 -7.99
C ASN A 74 0.04 -9.80 -7.81
N LEU A 75 0.51 -9.48 -6.61
CA LEU A 75 0.95 -8.15 -6.20
C LEU A 75 2.46 -8.17 -5.90
N ASP A 76 3.12 -7.03 -6.06
CA ASP A 76 4.50 -6.85 -5.60
C ASP A 76 4.56 -7.05 -4.07
N ILE A 77 3.82 -6.21 -3.34
CA ILE A 77 3.66 -6.32 -1.88
C ILE A 77 2.24 -5.88 -1.50
N PHE A 78 1.68 -6.46 -0.45
CA PHE A 78 0.55 -5.87 0.27
C PHE A 78 0.71 -6.01 1.78
N ALA A 79 0.03 -5.14 2.53
CA ALA A 79 -0.18 -5.26 3.96
C ALA A 79 -1.66 -5.48 4.27
N LEU A 80 -1.93 -6.45 5.13
CA LEU A 80 -3.14 -6.49 5.94
C LEU A 80 -2.90 -5.68 7.21
N VAL A 81 -3.65 -4.59 7.36
CA VAL A 81 -3.60 -3.70 8.53
C VAL A 81 -4.86 -3.95 9.35
N THR A 82 -4.74 -4.30 10.63
CA THR A 82 -5.90 -4.65 11.47
C THR A 82 -5.68 -4.36 12.96
N ASP A 83 -6.76 -4.06 13.68
CA ASP A 83 -6.82 -3.98 15.15
C ASP A 83 -7.50 -5.21 15.77
N GLY A 84 -7.81 -6.24 14.95
CA GLY A 84 -8.54 -7.44 15.32
C GLY A 84 -10.05 -7.36 15.07
N THR A 85 -10.62 -6.15 14.98
CA THR A 85 -12.06 -5.93 14.78
C THR A 85 -12.36 -5.43 13.36
N GLN A 86 -11.55 -4.50 12.88
CA GLN A 86 -11.62 -3.93 11.54
C GLN A 86 -10.30 -4.19 10.80
N PHE A 87 -10.33 -4.10 9.48
CA PHE A 87 -9.13 -4.26 8.68
C PHE A 87 -9.13 -3.38 7.44
N GLU A 88 -7.94 -3.11 6.94
CA GLU A 88 -7.72 -2.46 5.65
C GLU A 88 -6.59 -3.16 4.89
N ILE A 89 -6.66 -3.12 3.56
CA ILE A 89 -5.60 -3.61 2.67
C ILE A 89 -4.85 -2.42 2.09
N LEU A 90 -3.53 -2.43 2.25
CA LEU A 90 -2.59 -1.51 1.61
C LEU A 90 -1.80 -2.25 0.54
N ILE A 91 -1.96 -1.88 -0.73
CA ILE A 91 -1.19 -2.42 -1.84
C ILE A 91 0.02 -1.52 -2.11
N LEU A 92 1.21 -2.10 -2.28
CA LEU A 92 2.38 -1.38 -2.77
C LEU A 92 2.76 -1.94 -4.13
N GLU A 93 2.71 -1.09 -5.16
CA GLU A 93 3.34 -1.36 -6.45
C GLU A 93 4.74 -0.78 -6.40
N VAL A 94 5.77 -1.62 -6.39
CA VAL A 94 7.16 -1.16 -6.21
C VAL A 94 7.88 -1.24 -7.54
N LYS A 95 8.65 -0.21 -7.87
CA LYS A 95 9.35 -0.13 -9.15
C LYS A 95 10.81 0.26 -8.95
N LEU A 96 11.71 -0.35 -9.71
CA LEU A 96 13.10 0.07 -9.83
C LEU A 96 13.37 0.57 -11.26
N MET A 97 13.06 1.83 -11.52
CA MET A 97 13.20 2.44 -12.85
C MET A 97 13.53 3.93 -12.80
N ASN A 98 14.07 4.46 -13.90
CA ASN A 98 14.47 5.87 -14.00
C ASN A 98 13.32 6.85 -13.77
N SER A 99 12.09 6.47 -14.14
CA SER A 99 10.89 7.25 -13.84
C SER A 99 9.65 6.39 -13.96
N ALA A 100 8.79 6.39 -12.94
CA ALA A 100 7.51 5.68 -12.99
C ALA A 100 6.48 6.40 -13.87
N GLY A 101 5.74 5.66 -14.68
CA GLY A 101 4.82 6.19 -15.67
C GLY A 101 3.35 5.88 -15.38
N LEU A 102 2.50 6.30 -16.32
CA LEU A 102 1.06 6.01 -16.29
C LEU A 102 0.75 4.50 -16.40
N LYS A 103 1.68 3.70 -16.91
CA LYS A 103 1.53 2.24 -16.99
C LYS A 103 1.54 1.65 -15.59
N GLU A 104 2.57 1.96 -14.80
CA GLU A 104 2.72 1.47 -13.42
C GLU A 104 1.60 2.02 -12.53
N TRP A 105 1.20 3.28 -12.73
CA TRP A 105 0.05 3.85 -12.03
C TRP A 105 -1.26 3.12 -12.36
N SER A 106 -1.54 2.89 -13.64
CA SER A 106 -2.75 2.16 -14.07
C SER A 106 -2.79 0.73 -13.53
N GLN A 107 -1.63 0.10 -13.38
CA GLN A 107 -1.50 -1.23 -12.79
C GLN A 107 -1.91 -1.23 -11.31
N LEU A 108 -1.39 -0.28 -10.51
CA LEU A 108 -1.80 -0.09 -9.12
C LEU A 108 -3.31 0.19 -8.98
N VAL A 109 -3.85 1.09 -9.81
CA VAL A 109 -5.29 1.37 -9.86
C VAL A 109 -6.07 0.09 -10.12
N GLY A 110 -5.69 -0.68 -11.14
CA GLY A 110 -6.33 -1.96 -11.46
C GLY A 110 -6.32 -2.94 -10.28
N TYR A 111 -5.21 -3.04 -9.56
CA TYR A 111 -5.14 -3.89 -8.37
C TYR A 111 -6.08 -3.43 -7.26
N CYS A 112 -6.16 -2.13 -6.97
CA CYS A 112 -7.07 -1.61 -5.95
C CYS A 112 -8.54 -1.87 -6.33
N LEU A 113 -8.91 -1.61 -7.59
CA LEU A 113 -10.27 -1.82 -8.08
C LEU A 113 -10.70 -3.29 -8.06
N VAL A 114 -9.82 -4.21 -8.47
CA VAL A 114 -10.16 -5.64 -8.56
C VAL A 114 -10.13 -6.31 -7.18
N SER A 115 -9.26 -5.87 -6.27
CA SER A 115 -9.19 -6.42 -4.90
C SER A 115 -10.20 -5.79 -3.94
N GLY A 116 -10.67 -4.57 -4.22
CA GLY A 116 -11.41 -3.77 -3.25
C GLY A 116 -10.52 -3.08 -2.21
N ALA A 117 -9.19 -3.08 -2.37
CA ALA A 117 -8.28 -2.45 -1.42
C ALA A 117 -8.49 -0.92 -1.39
N LYS A 118 -8.64 -0.37 -0.18
CA LYS A 118 -8.86 1.07 0.03
C LYS A 118 -7.59 1.89 -0.18
N TYR A 119 -6.39 1.34 0.05
CA TYR A 119 -5.14 2.09 -0.07
C TYR A 119 -4.17 1.47 -1.07
N GLY A 120 -3.57 2.32 -1.88
CA GLY A 120 -2.54 1.93 -2.85
C GLY A 120 -1.38 2.93 -2.91
N LEU A 121 -0.14 2.44 -2.90
CA LEU A 121 1.04 3.29 -3.10
C LEU A 121 1.87 2.79 -4.28
N LEU A 122 2.16 3.69 -5.22
CA LEU A 122 3.17 3.47 -6.24
C LEU A 122 4.50 3.99 -5.68
N VAL A 123 5.44 3.09 -5.46
CA VAL A 123 6.75 3.38 -4.88
C VAL A 123 7.81 3.19 -5.95
N ASN A 124 8.54 4.25 -6.30
CA ASN A 124 9.70 4.12 -7.18
C ASN A 124 11.00 4.27 -6.39
N VAL A 125 11.93 3.33 -6.61
CA VAL A 125 13.20 3.26 -5.87
C VAL A 125 14.23 4.18 -6.52
N ASN A 126 14.80 5.08 -5.71
CA ASN A 126 15.84 6.06 -6.03
C ASN A 126 15.47 7.08 -7.13
N ASN A 127 14.22 7.12 -7.59
CA ASN A 127 13.81 7.93 -8.72
C ASN A 127 12.34 8.36 -8.59
N GLY A 128 11.99 9.44 -9.29
CA GLY A 128 10.66 10.04 -9.23
C GLY A 128 9.65 9.50 -10.24
N ALA A 129 8.52 10.19 -10.30
CA ALA A 129 7.52 10.02 -11.35
C ALA A 129 8.01 10.67 -12.65
N SER A 130 7.57 10.14 -13.79
CA SER A 130 7.71 10.80 -15.08
C SER A 130 6.99 12.15 -15.06
N PRO A 131 7.44 13.17 -15.82
CA PRO A 131 6.80 14.49 -15.84
C PRO A 131 5.29 14.43 -16.14
N ARG A 132 4.89 13.51 -17.02
CA ARG A 132 3.48 13.30 -17.37
C ARG A 132 2.66 12.75 -16.21
N LEU A 133 3.17 11.72 -15.52
CA LEU A 133 2.49 11.17 -14.36
C LEU A 133 2.40 12.21 -13.24
N ALA A 134 3.52 12.89 -12.94
CA ALA A 134 3.58 13.92 -11.92
C ALA A 134 2.57 15.04 -12.18
N HIS A 135 2.46 15.51 -13.43
CA HIS A 135 1.48 16.52 -13.80
C HIS A 135 0.04 16.05 -13.51
N ILE A 136 -0.33 14.86 -13.99
CA ILE A 136 -1.68 14.31 -13.80
C ILE A 136 -1.99 14.14 -12.31
N LEU A 137 -1.09 13.53 -11.53
CA LEU A 137 -1.31 13.32 -10.10
C LEU A 137 -1.34 14.62 -9.28
N SER A 138 -0.82 15.72 -9.83
CA SER A 138 -0.86 17.04 -9.18
C SER A 138 -2.10 17.86 -9.53
N THR A 139 -2.79 17.56 -10.64
CA THR A 139 -3.93 18.35 -11.12
C THR A 139 -5.26 17.60 -11.06
N GLU A 140 -5.24 16.27 -11.19
CA GLU A 140 -6.43 15.44 -11.35
C GLU A 140 -6.68 14.58 -10.11
N THR A 141 -7.28 15.13 -9.06
CA THR A 141 -7.53 14.40 -7.80
C THR A 141 -8.26 13.07 -8.01
N HIS A 142 -9.22 13.04 -8.93
CA HIS A 142 -10.06 11.87 -9.23
C HIS A 142 -9.30 10.64 -9.77
N VAL A 143 -8.04 10.78 -10.19
CA VAL A 143 -7.22 9.62 -10.60
C VAL A 143 -6.55 8.91 -9.42
N SER A 144 -6.61 9.52 -8.24
CA SER A 144 -6.03 9.03 -6.98
C SER A 144 -7.01 8.99 -5.82
N ASP A 145 -8.19 9.60 -5.99
CA ASP A 145 -9.35 9.52 -5.12
C ASP A 145 -10.49 8.90 -5.94
N ILE A 146 -10.57 7.58 -5.91
CA ILE A 146 -11.45 6.82 -6.79
C ILE A 146 -12.59 6.23 -5.97
N HIS A 147 -13.82 6.55 -6.37
CA HIS A 147 -15.02 6.00 -5.76
C HIS A 147 -15.69 5.04 -6.75
N THR A 148 -16.00 3.83 -6.30
CA THR A 148 -16.73 2.83 -7.10
C THR A 148 -17.97 2.32 -6.38
N ILE A 149 -18.86 1.69 -7.15
CA ILE A 149 -20.05 1.02 -6.62
C ILE A 149 -20.00 -0.42 -7.10
N VAL A 150 -19.93 -1.37 -6.17
CA VAL A 150 -19.90 -2.81 -6.45
C VAL A 150 -21.05 -3.43 -5.68
N GLU A 151 -21.97 -4.09 -6.39
CA GLU A 151 -23.16 -4.72 -5.78
C GLU A 151 -24.02 -3.77 -4.91
N GLY A 152 -23.93 -2.45 -5.16
CA GLY A 152 -24.64 -1.41 -4.42
C GLY A 152 -23.88 -0.87 -3.20
N GLU A 153 -22.70 -1.43 -2.88
CA GLU A 153 -21.80 -0.91 -1.86
C GLU A 153 -20.84 0.11 -2.44
N HIS A 154 -20.62 1.20 -1.71
CA HIS A 154 -19.65 2.23 -2.08
C HIS A 154 -18.26 1.81 -1.59
N HIS A 155 -17.29 1.83 -2.50
CA HIS A 155 -15.88 1.63 -2.19
C HIS A 155 -15.10 2.88 -2.53
N GLU A 156 -14.19 3.24 -1.63
CA GLU A 156 -13.23 4.32 -1.82
C GLU A 156 -11.85 3.71 -2.01
N HIS A 157 -11.07 4.28 -2.93
CA HIS A 157 -9.68 3.89 -3.17
C HIS A 157 -8.81 5.15 -3.17
N CYS A 158 -7.96 5.25 -2.16
CA CYS A 158 -7.05 6.35 -1.90
C CYS A 158 -5.62 5.95 -2.32
N LEU A 159 -5.11 6.56 -3.38
CA LEU A 159 -3.81 6.24 -3.95
C LEU A 159 -2.80 7.36 -3.76
N GLY A 160 -1.53 6.99 -3.67
CA GLY A 160 -0.40 7.92 -3.58
C GLY A 160 0.81 7.45 -4.38
N PHE A 161 1.67 8.41 -4.73
CA PHE A 161 2.99 8.13 -5.28
C PHE A 161 4.07 8.61 -4.32
N MET A 162 5.08 7.77 -4.07
CA MET A 162 6.20 8.07 -3.19
C MET A 162 7.52 7.55 -3.77
N GLN A 163 8.63 8.10 -3.29
CA GLN A 163 9.96 7.64 -3.69
C GLN A 163 10.67 7.00 -2.50
N TRP A 164 11.26 5.84 -2.70
CA TRP A 164 12.11 5.19 -1.71
C TRP A 164 13.57 5.54 -1.98
N ASP A 165 14.22 6.25 -1.06
CA ASP A 165 15.66 6.48 -1.11
C ASP A 165 16.39 5.32 -0.41
N SER A 166 17.06 4.48 -1.19
CA SER A 166 17.80 3.33 -0.69
C SER A 166 19.10 3.68 0.04
N LEU A 167 19.63 4.90 -0.12
CA LEU A 167 20.82 5.35 0.58
C LEU A 167 20.48 5.73 2.02
N THR A 168 19.41 6.50 2.21
CA THR A 168 18.95 6.95 3.54
C THR A 168 17.96 5.97 4.19
N GLN A 169 17.47 4.99 3.44
CA GLN A 169 16.41 4.05 3.85
C GLN A 169 15.16 4.78 4.35
N SER A 170 14.72 5.77 3.59
CA SER A 170 13.58 6.61 3.93
C SER A 170 12.75 6.98 2.71
N PHE A 171 11.52 7.42 2.95
CA PHE A 171 10.65 7.93 1.89
C PHE A 171 10.85 9.42 1.64
N GLU A 172 11.03 9.79 0.38
CA GLU A 172 10.84 11.16 -0.08
C GLU A 172 9.39 11.34 -0.53
N TYR A 173 8.69 12.27 0.13
CA TYR A 173 7.28 12.55 -0.15
C TYR A 173 7.15 13.54 -1.30
N SER A 174 6.73 13.04 -2.46
CA SER A 174 6.53 13.84 -3.67
C SER A 174 5.24 14.66 -3.68
N ASN A 175 4.34 14.45 -2.71
CA ASN A 175 3.01 15.08 -2.66
C ASN A 175 2.16 14.84 -3.93
N LEU A 176 2.26 13.64 -4.50
CA LEU A 176 1.56 13.24 -5.73
C LEU A 176 0.49 12.20 -5.40
N GLY A 177 -0.73 12.44 -5.88
CA GLY A 177 -1.91 11.66 -5.54
C GLY A 177 -2.61 12.17 -4.28
N LEU A 178 -3.63 11.42 -3.82
CA LEU A 178 -4.42 11.75 -2.64
C LEU A 178 -3.59 11.53 -1.37
N ILE A 179 -2.92 10.39 -1.26
CA ILE A 179 -2.05 10.06 -0.14
C ILE A 179 -0.67 10.66 -0.38
N LYS A 180 -0.35 11.78 0.27
CA LYS A 180 0.90 12.54 0.02
C LYS A 180 2.05 12.09 0.90
N SER A 181 1.77 11.44 2.03
CA SER A 181 2.79 10.96 2.96
C SER A 181 2.30 9.74 3.76
N LEU A 182 3.24 9.02 4.39
CA LEU A 182 2.89 7.92 5.31
C LEU A 182 2.20 8.43 6.58
N SER A 183 2.46 9.68 6.99
CA SER A 183 1.74 10.30 8.11
C SER A 183 0.28 10.55 7.75
N GLU A 184 0.00 10.97 6.52
CA GLU A 184 -1.37 11.15 6.02
C GLU A 184 -2.07 9.80 5.89
N LEU A 185 -1.42 8.80 5.29
CA LEU A 185 -1.94 7.42 5.25
C LEU A 185 -2.29 6.91 6.64
N SER A 186 -1.39 7.09 7.61
CA SER A 186 -1.62 6.68 9.00
C SER A 186 -2.81 7.40 9.62
N LYS A 187 -3.03 8.67 9.27
CA LYS A 187 -4.17 9.45 9.75
C LYS A 187 -5.48 8.89 9.21
N HIS A 188 -5.55 8.62 7.90
CA HIS A 188 -6.71 8.01 7.25
C HIS A 188 -7.02 6.65 7.87
N LEU A 189 -6.03 5.76 7.97
CA LEU A 189 -6.20 4.46 8.64
C LEU A 189 -6.69 4.63 10.08
N ALA A 190 -6.14 5.58 10.85
CA ALA A 190 -6.60 5.79 12.20
C ALA A 190 -8.05 6.30 12.28
N ASP A 191 -8.49 7.16 11.34
CA ASP A 191 -9.86 7.65 11.30
C ASP A 191 -10.85 6.51 11.02
N GLU A 192 -10.54 5.60 10.08
CA GLU A 192 -11.37 4.42 9.78
C GLU A 192 -11.60 3.54 11.01
N PHE A 193 -10.55 3.29 11.81
CA PHE A 193 -10.60 2.37 12.95
C PHE A 193 -11.19 3.00 14.22
N THR A 194 -11.52 4.29 14.17
CA THR A 194 -12.20 5.01 15.26
C THR A 194 -13.67 5.26 15.02
N ASN A 195 -14.14 5.03 13.78
CA ASN A 195 -15.55 5.06 13.41
C ASN A 195 -16.23 3.73 13.75
#